data_AF-A0A3S9VGE9-F1
#
_entry.id   AF-A0A3S9VGE9-F1
#
_cell.length_a   1.000
_cell.length_b   1.000
_cell.length_c   1.000
_cell.angle_alpha   90.00
_cell.angle_beta   90.00
_cell.angle_gamma   90.00
#
_symmetry.space_group_name_H-M   'P 1'
#
loop_
_entity.id
_entity.type
_entity.pdbx_description
1 polymer ?
#
loop_
_entity_poly.entity_id
_entity_poly.type
_entity_poly.pdbx_seq_one_letter_code
_entity_poly.pdbx_strand_id
1 'polypeptide(L)'
;MTTQQTPAPQAAQTPAGLVVQYGEVRDIPLNRLKASPKNVRRVGHSAEVIESRAASISHKGVLQPLVVEPEFKDGRETGYYLVSAGEGRRQALRLLAKRKALAKGAPVRCVVDGALERRSHWDKTSHSLLVGAILHVLYAEEDKTLAGVANFLADPRRTIEATLRAMMATPHLGDRVHPVVASAARELLNKSENERSGVLSTAMSFLGLYRDPIVSAVTSRCDWWIDDLVTPGRPVTLYLVVPPSDISRTRPLIRLILNQIGRRLTEGLELARHRPRLLLMLDEFPALGRLDFFEQAMAFMAGYRIKAFLIAQSLNQIAKAYGENNSILDNCHVRVAFSTNDERTARRISDSLGTATEMRAMKNYAGHRLSPWLGHLMVSRQETARPLLTPGEVMQLPADEALVQVSGVAPIRASKVRYYLDQDLKLRVSSPPRKPSILVPAEVSAWAAIAAARIHGTGGSAEDASEGGLRLEPELDAPVADAMDADPVEPEVEPDLDADESVQAEQSRRFRAAARIAALDPDDGIPL
;
A
#
# COMPACT_ATOMS: atom_id res chain seq x y z
N MET A 1 25.35 21.12 56.85
CA MET A 1 25.77 20.27 55.72
C MET A 1 25.08 18.93 55.95
N THR A 2 24.03 18.53 55.25
CA THR A 2 23.78 18.58 53.79
C THR A 2 22.27 18.60 53.57
N THR A 3 21.79 19.51 52.74
CA THR A 3 20.38 19.74 52.41
C THR A 3 19.85 18.67 51.45
N GLN A 4 18.76 17.99 51.82
CA GLN A 4 18.02 17.07 50.95
C GLN A 4 17.26 17.87 49.89
N GLN A 5 17.53 17.59 48.60
CA GLN A 5 16.79 18.11 47.46
C GLN A 5 15.80 17.07 46.95
N THR A 6 14.54 17.47 46.86
CA THR A 6 13.43 16.76 46.21
C THR A 6 13.66 16.69 44.69
N PRO A 7 13.51 15.54 44.01
CA PRO A 7 13.62 15.49 42.56
C PRO A 7 12.32 15.95 41.87
N ALA A 8 12.49 16.64 40.74
CA ALA A 8 11.44 17.18 39.87
C ALA A 8 10.68 16.07 39.10
N PRO A 9 9.42 16.31 38.69
CA PRO A 9 8.63 15.31 37.98
C PRO A 9 9.17 15.07 36.56
N GLN A 10 9.52 13.81 36.25
CA GLN A 10 9.88 13.39 34.90
C GLN A 10 8.62 13.30 34.03
N ALA A 11 8.67 13.96 32.87
CA ALA A 11 7.61 13.91 31.86
C ALA A 11 7.48 12.48 31.31
N ALA A 12 6.25 11.95 31.33
CA ALA A 12 5.90 10.67 30.77
C ALA A 12 6.23 10.63 29.26
N GLN A 13 7.06 9.67 28.86
CA GLN A 13 7.31 9.36 27.45
C GLN A 13 6.15 8.52 26.91
N THR A 14 5.36 9.09 26.01
CA THR A 14 4.35 8.38 25.23
C THR A 14 5.04 7.38 24.27
N PRO A 15 4.54 6.13 24.12
CA PRO A 15 5.18 5.14 23.27
C PRO A 15 5.14 5.56 21.80
N ALA A 16 6.29 5.43 21.12
CA ALA A 16 6.50 5.80 19.73
C ALA A 16 5.70 4.89 18.79
N GLY A 17 4.51 5.34 18.38
CA GLY A 17 3.81 4.83 17.21
C GLY A 17 4.58 5.19 15.94
N LEU A 18 4.79 4.19 15.07
CA LEU A 18 5.36 4.34 13.72
C LEU A 18 4.48 5.25 12.85
N VAL A 19 4.75 6.56 12.87
CA VAL A 19 4.19 7.51 11.91
C VAL A 19 5.17 7.64 10.74
N VAL A 20 4.80 7.11 9.57
CA VAL A 20 5.53 7.34 8.32
C VAL A 20 5.31 8.79 7.89
N GLN A 21 6.19 9.71 8.32
CA GLN A 21 6.20 11.10 7.85
C GLN A 21 7.09 11.25 6.62
N TYR A 22 6.47 11.67 5.51
CA TYR A 22 7.17 12.09 4.30
C TYR A 22 7.76 13.50 4.53
N GLY A 23 9.08 13.62 4.55
CA GLY A 23 9.83 14.88 4.58
C GLY A 23 10.22 15.37 5.99
N GLU A 24 11.33 16.11 6.08
CA GLU A 24 11.78 16.72 7.33
C GLU A 24 10.88 17.91 7.67
N VAL A 25 10.30 17.92 8.88
CA VAL A 25 9.47 19.04 9.34
C VAL A 25 10.38 20.15 9.87
N ARG A 26 10.29 21.34 9.28
CA ARG A 26 11.03 22.54 9.72
C ARG A 26 10.11 23.75 9.82
N ASP A 27 10.36 24.58 10.83
CA ASP A 27 9.71 25.88 10.93
C ASP A 27 10.48 26.89 10.08
N ILE A 28 9.83 27.37 9.01
CA ILE A 28 10.43 28.28 8.04
C ILE A 28 9.75 29.64 8.14
N PRO A 29 10.51 30.75 8.25
CA PRO A 29 9.92 32.09 8.29
C PRO A 29 9.07 32.39 7.05
N LEU A 30 7.86 32.94 7.25
CA LEU A 30 6.93 33.26 6.16
C LEU A 30 7.55 34.14 5.05
N ASN A 31 8.45 35.07 5.41
CA ASN A 31 9.15 35.94 4.47
C ASN A 31 10.21 35.21 3.60
N ARG A 32 10.57 33.97 3.95
CA ARG A 32 11.46 33.10 3.16
C ARG A 32 10.70 32.12 2.26
N LEU A 33 9.36 32.14 2.26
CA LEU A 33 8.50 31.28 1.44
C LEU A 33 8.05 31.96 0.13
N LYS A 34 8.48 31.40 -1.00
CA LYS A 34 8.14 31.82 -2.36
C LYS A 34 7.17 30.83 -3.02
N ALA A 35 6.44 31.26 -4.05
CA ALA A 35 5.59 30.35 -4.81
C ALA A 35 6.46 29.46 -5.72
N SER A 36 6.19 28.16 -5.79
CA SER A 36 6.89 27.27 -6.72
C SER A 36 6.32 27.39 -8.14
N PRO A 37 7.16 27.44 -9.19
CA PRO A 37 6.72 27.32 -10.58
C PRO A 37 6.18 25.92 -10.91
N LYS A 38 6.48 24.90 -10.09
CA LYS A 38 6.01 23.50 -10.25
C LYS A 38 4.63 23.24 -9.61
N ASN A 39 3.93 24.26 -9.15
CA ASN A 39 2.65 24.09 -8.44
C ASN A 39 1.60 23.39 -9.33
N VAL A 40 1.01 22.32 -8.80
CA VAL A 40 0.10 21.40 -9.52
C VAL A 40 -1.19 22.09 -9.97
N ARG A 41 -1.58 23.19 -9.32
CA ARG A 41 -2.73 24.02 -9.77
C ARG A 41 -2.28 25.13 -10.72
N ARG A 42 -2.68 25.03 -11.98
CA ARG A 42 -2.51 26.09 -13.01
C ARG A 42 -3.46 27.28 -12.84
N VAL A 43 -4.55 27.13 -12.08
CA VAL A 43 -5.53 28.19 -11.81
C VAL A 43 -5.33 28.73 -10.39
N GLY A 44 -5.15 30.04 -10.27
CA GLY A 44 -4.98 30.74 -8.98
C GLY A 44 -6.21 30.62 -8.06
N HIS A 45 -6.01 30.81 -6.76
CA HIS A 45 -7.13 30.88 -5.83
C HIS A 45 -7.88 32.22 -5.95
N SER A 46 -9.21 32.19 -5.95
CA SER A 46 -10.01 33.41 -5.88
C SER A 46 -9.79 34.13 -4.53
N ALA A 47 -10.03 35.44 -4.49
CA ALA A 47 -9.87 36.25 -3.29
C ALA A 47 -10.72 35.71 -2.12
N GLU A 48 -11.97 35.31 -2.39
CA GLU A 48 -12.90 34.74 -1.40
C GLU A 48 -12.36 33.47 -0.74
N VAL A 49 -11.74 32.57 -1.53
CA VAL A 49 -11.14 31.32 -1.02
C VAL A 49 -9.93 31.62 -0.13
N ILE A 50 -9.14 32.66 -0.47
CA ILE A 50 -8.00 33.09 0.34
C ILE A 50 -8.48 33.71 1.65
N GLU A 51 -9.57 34.49 1.64
CA GLU A 51 -10.15 35.09 2.85
C GLU A 51 -10.74 34.06 3.80
N SER A 52 -11.50 33.10 3.27
CA SER A 52 -12.03 31.97 4.05
C SER A 52 -10.91 31.17 4.73
N ARG A 53 -9.82 30.92 4.00
CA ARG A 53 -8.63 30.25 4.56
C ARG A 53 -7.90 31.10 5.59
N ALA A 54 -7.82 32.41 5.41
CA ALA A 54 -7.22 33.32 6.39
C ALA A 54 -8.02 33.33 7.70
N ALA A 55 -9.36 33.35 7.62
CA ALA A 55 -10.24 33.23 8.78
C ALA A 55 -10.05 31.87 9.49
N SER A 56 -10.01 30.77 8.73
CA SER A 56 -9.77 29.43 9.29
C SER A 56 -8.41 29.32 9.96
N ILE A 57 -7.35 29.85 9.36
CA ILE A 57 -5.99 29.82 9.91
C ILE A 57 -5.89 30.68 11.17
N SER A 58 -6.57 31.83 11.21
CA SER A 58 -6.58 32.68 12.40
C SER A 58 -7.24 32.02 13.61
N HIS A 59 -8.19 31.10 13.41
CA HIS A 59 -8.91 30.45 14.49
C HIS A 59 -8.32 29.08 14.88
N LYS A 60 -7.87 28.29 13.89
CA LYS A 60 -7.44 26.89 14.10
C LYS A 60 -5.95 26.65 13.84
N GLY A 61 -5.21 27.68 13.44
CA GLY A 61 -3.84 27.52 12.96
C GLY A 61 -3.77 26.80 11.62
N VAL A 62 -2.55 26.48 11.19
CA VAL A 62 -2.30 25.76 9.94
C VAL A 62 -2.41 24.26 10.20
N LEU A 63 -3.60 23.70 9.97
CA LEU A 63 -3.91 22.27 10.26
C LEU A 63 -3.06 21.28 9.44
N GLN A 64 -2.77 21.62 8.19
CA GLN A 64 -1.87 20.85 7.34
C GLN A 64 -0.64 21.69 7.03
N PRO A 65 0.59 21.19 7.26
CA PRO A 65 1.81 21.94 6.99
C PRO A 65 2.00 22.18 5.48
N LEU A 66 2.72 23.25 5.13
CA LEU A 66 3.08 23.56 3.74
C LEU A 66 4.15 22.57 3.27
N VAL A 67 4.12 22.15 1.99
CA VAL A 67 5.21 21.35 1.41
C VAL A 67 6.08 22.28 0.58
N VAL A 68 7.39 22.27 0.84
CA VAL A 68 8.33 23.26 0.31
C VAL A 68 9.63 22.63 -0.17
N GLU A 69 10.20 23.12 -1.27
CA GLU A 69 11.50 22.71 -1.82
C GLU A 69 12.53 23.83 -1.55
N PRO A 70 13.78 23.52 -1.16
CA PRO A 70 14.84 24.55 -1.07
C PRO A 70 15.13 25.18 -2.44
N GLU A 71 15.26 26.50 -2.49
CA GLU A 71 15.65 27.23 -3.69
C GLU A 71 17.18 27.19 -3.85
N PHE A 72 17.65 26.71 -5.00
CA PHE A 72 19.07 26.71 -5.36
C PHE A 72 19.37 27.75 -6.43
N LYS A 73 20.51 28.43 -6.29
CA LYS A 73 21.09 29.30 -7.32
C LYS A 73 22.58 29.00 -7.42
N ASP A 74 23.07 28.71 -8.62
CA ASP A 74 24.48 28.38 -8.88
C ASP A 74 25.02 27.26 -7.98
N GLY A 75 24.18 26.24 -7.71
CA GLY A 75 24.54 25.07 -6.88
C GLY A 75 24.57 25.32 -5.37
N ARG A 76 24.20 26.51 -4.88
CA ARG A 76 24.11 26.83 -3.44
C ARG A 76 22.67 27.13 -3.02
N GLU A 77 22.29 26.67 -1.83
CA GLU A 77 20.99 26.96 -1.22
C GLU A 77 20.90 28.46 -0.90
N THR A 78 19.86 29.14 -1.38
CA THR A 78 19.70 30.59 -1.22
C THR A 78 19.12 30.96 0.15
N GLY A 79 18.69 29.97 0.94
CA GLY A 79 17.96 30.13 2.20
C GLY A 79 16.48 30.47 2.01
N TYR A 80 15.97 30.50 0.77
CA TYR A 80 14.55 30.59 0.46
C TYR A 80 13.97 29.22 0.11
N TYR A 81 12.67 29.05 0.31
CA TYR A 81 11.96 27.81 0.02
C TYR A 81 10.77 28.07 -0.91
N LEU A 82 10.60 27.22 -1.92
CA LEU A 82 9.55 27.24 -2.92
C LEU A 82 8.40 26.34 -2.47
N VAL A 83 7.21 26.91 -2.25
CA VAL A 83 6.01 26.16 -1.83
C VAL A 83 5.46 25.36 -3.01
N SER A 84 5.67 24.05 -3.00
CA SER A 84 5.21 23.10 -4.03
C SER A 84 3.76 22.65 -3.80
N ALA A 85 3.33 22.54 -2.53
CA ALA A 85 1.94 22.29 -2.16
C ALA A 85 1.48 23.18 -0.99
N GLY A 86 0.25 23.70 -1.10
CA GLY A 86 -0.34 24.59 -0.11
C GLY A 86 -0.24 26.09 -0.42
N GLU A 87 -0.04 26.47 -1.69
CA GLU A 87 0.09 27.88 -2.10
C GLU A 87 -1.04 28.79 -1.59
N GLY A 88 -2.31 28.34 -1.61
CA GLY A 88 -3.39 29.17 -1.06
C GLY A 88 -3.34 29.35 0.47
N ARG A 89 -2.71 28.42 1.22
CA ARG A 89 -2.41 28.61 2.65
C ARG A 89 -1.29 29.63 2.83
N ARG A 90 -0.25 29.60 1.98
CA ARG A 90 0.80 30.64 1.95
C ARG A 90 0.21 32.03 1.66
N GLN A 91 -0.72 32.14 0.71
CA GLN A 91 -1.41 33.38 0.38
C GLN A 91 -2.27 33.90 1.53
N ALA A 92 -3.01 33.02 2.21
CA ALA A 92 -3.77 33.36 3.41
C ALA A 92 -2.87 33.86 4.56
N LEU A 93 -1.73 33.20 4.81
CA LEU A 93 -0.74 33.64 5.79
C LEU A 93 -0.14 35.02 5.42
N ARG A 94 0.13 35.27 4.13
CA ARG A 94 0.58 36.59 3.66
C ARG A 94 -0.49 37.67 3.83
N LEU A 95 -1.77 37.31 3.66
CA LEU A 95 -2.89 38.22 3.90
C LEU A 95 -3.01 38.57 5.39
N LEU A 96 -2.89 37.59 6.28
CA LEU A 96 -2.85 37.82 7.73
C LEU A 96 -1.65 38.70 8.14
N ALA A 97 -0.48 38.48 7.54
CA ALA A 97 0.69 39.31 7.78
C ALA A 97 0.52 40.75 7.25
N LYS A 98 -0.18 40.93 6.12
CA LYS A 98 -0.56 42.26 5.61
C LYS A 98 -1.54 42.98 6.53
N ARG A 99 -2.45 42.22 7.17
CA ARG A 99 -3.42 42.71 8.18
C ARG A 99 -2.81 42.92 9.58
N LYS A 100 -1.50 42.70 9.75
CA LYS A 100 -0.80 42.75 11.05
C LYS A 100 -1.32 41.75 12.10
N ALA A 101 -2.09 40.75 11.68
CA ALA A 101 -2.54 39.65 12.54
C ALA A 101 -1.45 38.58 12.72
N LEU A 102 -0.39 38.62 11.91
CA LEU A 102 0.76 37.72 11.98
C LEU A 102 2.04 38.50 11.67
N ALA A 103 3.16 38.19 12.33
CA ALA A 103 4.44 38.79 12.00
C ALA A 103 4.91 38.34 10.60
N LYS A 104 5.56 39.22 9.83
CA LYS A 104 6.08 38.90 8.48
C LYS A 104 7.09 37.75 8.47
N GLY A 105 7.80 37.54 9.57
CA GLY A 105 8.76 36.45 9.78
C GLY A 105 8.24 35.34 10.69
N ALA A 106 6.92 35.24 10.90
CA ALA A 106 6.37 34.20 11.77
C ALA A 106 6.82 32.80 11.28
N PRO A 107 7.21 31.91 12.21
CA PRO A 107 7.56 30.54 11.86
C PRO A 107 6.33 29.83 11.29
N VAL A 108 6.47 29.25 10.10
CA VAL A 108 5.43 28.45 9.48
C VAL A 108 5.94 27.02 9.40
N ARG A 109 5.20 26.09 10.02
CA ARG A 109 5.51 24.67 9.97
C ARG A 109 5.41 24.15 8.54
N CYS A 110 6.54 23.74 8.01
CA CYS A 110 6.69 23.26 6.64
C CYS A 110 7.30 21.86 6.64
N VAL A 111 6.98 21.09 5.61
CA VAL A 111 7.61 19.81 5.28
C VAL A 111 8.57 20.10 4.13
N VAL A 112 9.87 19.92 4.35
CA VAL A 112 10.90 20.20 3.36
C VAL A 112 11.09 19.00 2.45
N ASP A 113 10.68 19.17 1.20
CA ASP A 113 10.76 18.20 0.11
C ASP A 113 12.08 18.30 -0.67
N GLY A 114 13.19 18.37 0.06
CA GLY A 114 14.53 18.10 -0.49
C GLY A 114 14.89 16.60 -0.43
N ALA A 115 13.98 15.80 0.13
CA ALA A 115 14.11 14.37 0.27
C ALA A 115 13.84 13.64 -1.04
N LEU A 116 12.95 14.14 -1.93
CA LEU A 116 12.66 13.47 -3.20
C LEU A 116 13.84 13.50 -4.20
N GLU A 117 14.54 14.62 -4.36
CA GLU A 117 15.70 14.68 -5.26
C GLU A 117 16.93 13.94 -4.70
N ARG A 118 17.19 14.05 -3.39
CA ARG A 118 18.22 13.25 -2.72
C ARG A 118 17.87 11.76 -2.75
N ARG A 119 16.65 11.36 -2.36
CA ARG A 119 16.16 9.95 -2.50
C ARG A 119 16.26 9.50 -3.94
N SER A 120 15.90 10.32 -4.94
CA SER A 120 16.06 9.95 -6.35
C SER A 120 17.52 9.70 -6.74
N HIS A 121 18.48 10.48 -6.23
CA HIS A 121 19.91 10.22 -6.45
C HIS A 121 20.39 8.95 -5.74
N TRP A 122 19.98 8.73 -4.48
CA TRP A 122 20.30 7.51 -3.73
C TRP A 122 19.65 6.28 -4.36
N ASP A 123 18.41 6.38 -4.82
CA ASP A 123 17.65 5.31 -5.47
C ASP A 123 18.32 4.94 -6.80
N LYS A 124 18.75 5.91 -7.60
CA LYS A 124 19.49 5.66 -8.85
C LYS A 124 20.85 5.00 -8.60
N THR A 125 21.63 5.52 -7.66
CA THR A 125 22.95 4.96 -7.34
C THR A 125 22.82 3.57 -6.71
N SER A 126 21.84 3.37 -5.84
CA SER A 126 21.54 2.06 -5.23
C SER A 126 21.01 1.08 -6.26
N HIS A 127 20.24 1.54 -7.23
CA HIS A 127 19.81 0.74 -8.37
C HIS A 127 21.03 0.27 -9.19
N SER A 128 21.96 1.17 -9.53
CA SER A 128 23.21 0.80 -10.21
C SER A 128 24.02 -0.22 -9.41
N LEU A 129 24.16 -0.02 -8.09
CA LEU A 129 24.81 -0.98 -7.19
C LEU A 129 24.12 -2.35 -7.23
N LEU A 130 22.80 -2.39 -7.08
CA LEU A 130 22.03 -3.63 -7.11
C LEU A 130 22.17 -4.36 -8.45
N VAL A 131 22.11 -3.64 -9.57
CA VAL A 131 22.34 -4.23 -10.90
C VAL A 131 23.73 -4.85 -10.99
N GLY A 132 24.77 -4.11 -10.55
CA GLY A 132 26.14 -4.62 -10.51
C GLY A 132 26.30 -5.84 -9.60
N ALA A 133 25.71 -5.81 -8.41
CA ALA A 133 25.77 -6.90 -7.44
C ALA A 133 25.01 -8.15 -7.91
N ILE A 134 23.81 -7.99 -8.48
CA ILE A 134 23.03 -9.08 -9.06
C ILE A 134 23.82 -9.73 -10.20
N LEU A 135 24.39 -8.95 -11.11
CA LEU A 135 25.21 -9.49 -12.20
C LEU A 135 26.45 -10.23 -11.64
N HIS A 136 27.14 -9.64 -10.65
CA HIS A 136 28.28 -10.30 -10.02
C HIS A 136 27.87 -11.67 -9.44
N VAL A 137 26.80 -11.70 -8.64
CA VAL A 137 26.27 -12.93 -8.04
C VAL A 137 25.88 -13.97 -9.09
N LEU A 138 25.21 -13.57 -10.18
CA LEU A 138 24.82 -14.48 -11.25
C LEU A 138 26.01 -15.15 -11.95
N TYR A 139 27.10 -14.41 -12.17
CA TYR A 139 28.28 -14.90 -12.89
C TYR A 139 29.33 -15.58 -12.00
N ALA A 140 29.46 -15.20 -10.73
CA ALA A 140 30.60 -15.56 -9.90
C ALA A 140 30.27 -16.29 -8.59
N GLU A 141 29.08 -16.09 -8.02
CA GLU A 141 28.73 -16.66 -6.72
C GLU A 141 27.92 -17.96 -6.87
N GLU A 142 27.95 -18.80 -5.84
CA GLU A 142 27.19 -20.06 -5.80
C GLU A 142 25.69 -19.82 -5.55
N ASP A 143 25.37 -18.95 -4.58
CA ASP A 143 24.00 -18.59 -4.21
C ASP A 143 23.47 -17.48 -5.13
N LYS A 144 22.82 -17.89 -6.22
CA LYS A 144 22.28 -17.00 -7.28
C LYS A 144 20.89 -16.43 -6.96
N THR A 145 20.58 -16.26 -5.68
CA THR A 145 19.29 -15.76 -5.21
C THR A 145 19.38 -14.30 -4.77
N LEU A 146 18.23 -13.64 -4.58
CA LEU A 146 18.21 -12.29 -3.99
C LEU A 146 18.66 -12.30 -2.52
N ALA A 147 18.53 -13.43 -1.82
CA ALA A 147 19.14 -13.62 -0.50
C ALA A 147 20.67 -13.68 -0.61
N GLY A 148 21.21 -14.38 -1.62
CA GLY A 148 22.63 -14.41 -1.95
C GLY A 148 23.20 -13.01 -2.22
N VAL A 149 22.48 -12.18 -2.99
CA VAL A 149 22.86 -10.76 -3.22
C VAL A 149 22.90 -9.98 -1.90
N ALA A 150 21.91 -10.16 -1.02
CA ALA A 150 21.87 -9.49 0.28
C ALA A 150 23.04 -9.93 1.18
N ASN A 151 23.34 -11.23 1.20
CA ASN A 151 24.44 -11.81 1.96
C ASN A 151 25.81 -11.35 1.43
N PHE A 152 25.95 -11.22 0.11
CA PHE A 152 27.16 -10.71 -0.54
C PHE A 152 27.45 -9.25 -0.17
N LEU A 153 26.42 -8.39 -0.21
CA LEU A 153 26.55 -6.97 0.12
C LEU A 153 26.71 -6.69 1.63
N ALA A 154 26.27 -7.62 2.49
CA ALA A 154 26.31 -7.49 3.94
C ALA A 154 27.17 -8.56 4.62
N ASP A 155 28.17 -9.13 3.93
CA ASP A 155 29.08 -10.15 4.50
C ASP A 155 29.88 -9.54 5.66
N PRO A 156 29.69 -9.96 6.92
CA PRO A 156 30.39 -9.37 8.06
C PRO A 156 31.90 -9.62 8.03
N ARG A 157 32.37 -10.57 7.20
CA ARG A 157 33.79 -10.90 7.06
C ARG A 157 34.53 -9.96 6.12
N ARG A 158 33.81 -9.12 5.37
CA ARG A 158 34.40 -8.23 4.35
C ARG A 158 33.86 -6.82 4.49
N THR A 159 34.73 -5.83 4.34
CA THR A 159 34.27 -4.45 4.22
C THR A 159 33.60 -4.25 2.85
N ILE A 160 32.67 -3.29 2.77
CA ILE A 160 32.04 -2.97 1.48
C ILE A 160 33.08 -2.61 0.41
N GLU A 161 34.18 -1.96 0.80
CA GLU A 161 35.25 -1.61 -0.14
C GLU A 161 35.97 -2.86 -0.68
N ALA A 162 36.23 -3.85 0.17
CA ALA A 162 36.78 -5.14 -0.24
C ALA A 162 35.81 -5.88 -1.18
N THR A 163 34.51 -5.85 -0.90
CA THR A 163 33.46 -6.42 -1.75
C THR A 163 33.45 -5.76 -3.14
N LEU A 164 33.49 -4.42 -3.22
CA LEU A 164 33.52 -3.70 -4.49
C LEU A 164 34.81 -3.96 -5.28
N ARG A 165 35.96 -4.07 -4.59
CA ARG A 165 37.22 -4.47 -5.24
C ARG A 165 37.15 -5.90 -5.77
N ALA A 166 36.56 -6.83 -5.02
CA ALA A 166 36.33 -8.20 -5.49
C ALA A 166 35.44 -8.22 -6.75
N MET A 167 34.39 -7.39 -6.78
CA MET A 167 33.57 -7.22 -7.98
C MET A 167 34.39 -6.76 -9.20
N MET A 168 35.40 -5.92 -9.00
CA MET A 168 36.26 -5.43 -10.09
C MET A 168 37.40 -6.39 -10.48
N ALA A 169 37.76 -7.33 -9.62
CA ALA A 169 38.83 -8.29 -9.87
C ALA A 169 38.34 -9.63 -10.43
N THR A 170 37.06 -9.94 -10.24
CA THR A 170 36.46 -11.22 -10.64
C THR A 170 36.20 -11.25 -12.14
N PRO A 171 36.70 -12.26 -12.89
CA PRO A 171 36.35 -12.43 -14.28
C PRO A 171 34.95 -13.06 -14.40
N HIS A 172 34.01 -12.32 -14.98
CA HIS A 172 32.62 -12.76 -15.18
C HIS A 172 32.38 -13.36 -16.57
N LEU A 173 33.13 -12.89 -17.56
CA LEU A 173 32.95 -13.21 -18.98
C LEU A 173 34.17 -13.96 -19.51
N GLY A 174 34.49 -15.08 -18.89
CA GLY A 174 35.69 -15.88 -19.19
C GLY A 174 36.93 -15.30 -18.50
N ASP A 175 37.67 -14.44 -19.20
CA ASP A 175 38.91 -13.80 -18.73
C ASP A 175 38.73 -12.31 -18.40
N ARG A 176 37.51 -11.78 -18.52
CA ARG A 176 37.21 -10.34 -18.37
C ARG A 176 36.14 -10.07 -17.32
N VAL A 177 36.26 -8.92 -16.66
CA VAL A 177 35.25 -8.38 -15.74
C VAL A 177 34.06 -7.86 -16.54
N HIS A 178 32.84 -8.11 -16.07
CA HIS A 178 31.65 -7.57 -16.72
C HIS A 178 31.65 -6.02 -16.63
N PRO A 179 31.49 -5.28 -17.75
CA PRO A 179 31.67 -3.83 -17.77
C PRO A 179 30.68 -3.09 -16.86
N VAL A 180 29.43 -3.56 -16.75
CA VAL A 180 28.43 -2.99 -15.83
C VAL A 180 28.82 -3.22 -14.37
N VAL A 181 29.38 -4.39 -14.03
CA VAL A 181 29.83 -4.71 -12.68
C VAL A 181 31.01 -3.81 -12.31
N ALA A 182 31.98 -3.68 -13.20
CA ALA A 182 33.14 -2.79 -13.03
C ALA A 182 32.72 -1.33 -12.88
N SER A 183 31.78 -0.85 -13.70
CA SER A 183 31.28 0.53 -13.63
C SER A 183 30.56 0.81 -12.31
N ALA A 184 29.62 -0.06 -11.91
CA ALA A 184 28.87 0.10 -10.67
C ALA A 184 29.78 0.08 -9.44
N ALA A 185 30.75 -0.84 -9.41
CA ALA A 185 31.72 -0.92 -8.32
C ALA A 185 32.62 0.32 -8.25
N ARG A 186 33.15 0.78 -9.39
CA ARG A 186 34.01 1.95 -9.48
C ARG A 186 33.30 3.25 -9.11
N GLU A 187 32.05 3.42 -9.57
CA GLU A 187 31.21 4.56 -9.21
C GLU A 187 31.09 4.70 -7.70
N LEU A 188 30.88 3.59 -7.00
CA LEU A 188 30.71 3.58 -5.55
C LEU A 188 32.03 3.68 -4.76
N LEU A 189 33.13 3.17 -5.31
CA LEU A 189 34.47 3.36 -4.76
C LEU A 189 34.96 4.81 -4.85
N ASN A 190 34.56 5.54 -5.90
CA ASN A 190 34.90 6.95 -6.08
C ASN A 190 34.14 7.91 -5.14
N LYS A 191 33.12 7.40 -4.43
CA LYS A 191 32.33 8.17 -3.47
C LYS A 191 32.97 8.14 -2.08
N SER A 192 32.66 9.18 -1.29
CA SER A 192 33.06 9.25 0.12
C SER A 192 32.47 8.09 0.93
N GLU A 193 33.09 7.73 2.04
CA GLU A 193 32.63 6.63 2.91
C GLU A 193 31.19 6.83 3.41
N ASN A 194 30.85 8.07 3.80
CA ASN A 194 29.49 8.41 4.24
C ASN A 194 28.46 8.25 3.11
N GLU A 195 28.81 8.68 1.90
CA GLU A 195 27.95 8.52 0.72
C GLU A 195 27.80 7.04 0.35
N ARG A 196 28.89 6.28 0.37
CA ARG A 196 28.89 4.84 0.12
C ARG A 196 27.99 4.08 1.09
N SER A 197 28.11 4.40 2.38
CA SER A 197 27.26 3.84 3.44
C SER A 197 25.78 4.20 3.25
N GLY A 198 25.49 5.42 2.78
CA GLY A 198 24.14 5.84 2.40
C GLY A 198 23.54 5.04 1.24
N VAL A 199 24.32 4.79 0.18
CA VAL A 199 23.91 3.94 -0.95
C VAL A 199 23.69 2.49 -0.49
N LEU A 200 24.63 1.91 0.27
CA LEU A 200 24.52 0.53 0.73
C LEU A 200 23.29 0.33 1.62
N SER A 201 23.05 1.22 2.58
CA SER A 201 21.87 1.13 3.46
C SER A 201 20.56 1.21 2.68
N THR A 202 20.50 2.07 1.66
CA THR A 202 19.35 2.17 0.75
C THR A 202 19.17 0.89 -0.06
N ALA A 203 20.24 0.33 -0.65
CA ALA A 203 20.18 -0.94 -1.37
C ALA A 203 19.73 -2.11 -0.47
N MET A 204 20.24 -2.18 0.76
CA MET A 204 19.85 -3.20 1.74
C MET A 204 18.38 -3.07 2.16
N SER A 205 17.81 -1.87 2.16
CA SER A 205 16.39 -1.67 2.43
C SER A 205 15.48 -2.34 1.38
N PHE A 206 15.91 -2.38 0.11
CA PHE A 206 15.19 -3.07 -0.96
C PHE A 206 15.30 -4.59 -0.86
N LEU A 207 16.44 -5.08 -0.35
CA LEU A 207 16.69 -6.51 -0.16
C LEU A 207 16.19 -7.06 1.17
N GLY A 208 15.71 -6.20 2.08
CA GLY A 208 15.36 -6.57 3.45
C GLY A 208 14.38 -7.74 3.55
N LEU A 209 13.42 -7.84 2.62
CA LEU A 209 12.45 -8.94 2.57
C LEU A 209 13.11 -10.31 2.33
N TYR A 210 14.19 -10.38 1.55
CA TYR A 210 14.86 -11.64 1.21
C TYR A 210 15.81 -12.14 2.31
N ARG A 211 15.98 -11.36 3.37
CA ARG A 211 16.68 -11.79 4.59
C ARG A 211 15.77 -12.60 5.53
N ASP A 212 14.46 -12.55 5.31
CA ASP A 212 13.50 -13.42 5.99
C ASP A 212 13.78 -14.88 5.57
N PRO A 213 14.04 -15.82 6.51
CA PRO A 213 14.35 -17.21 6.18
C PRO A 213 13.26 -17.92 5.38
N ILE A 214 11.98 -17.59 5.63
CA ILE A 214 10.85 -18.18 4.91
C ILE A 214 10.86 -17.70 3.46
N VAL A 215 11.01 -16.38 3.26
CA VAL A 215 11.05 -15.81 1.90
C VAL A 215 12.27 -16.31 1.14
N SER A 216 13.45 -16.32 1.77
CA SER A 216 14.68 -16.84 1.19
C SER A 216 14.51 -18.28 0.72
N ALA A 217 13.97 -19.15 1.58
CA ALA A 217 13.78 -20.55 1.25
C ALA A 217 12.74 -20.75 0.13
N VAL A 218 11.63 -20.01 0.14
CA VAL A 218 10.59 -20.06 -0.92
C VAL A 218 11.10 -19.50 -2.26
N THR A 219 12.03 -18.55 -2.23
CA THR A 219 12.60 -17.92 -3.44
C THR A 219 13.95 -18.53 -3.86
N SER A 220 14.41 -19.58 -3.18
CA SER A 220 15.69 -20.25 -3.45
C SER A 220 15.71 -21.03 -4.76
N ARG A 221 14.53 -21.45 -5.24
CA ARG A 221 14.38 -22.26 -6.45
C ARG A 221 13.10 -21.88 -7.19
N CYS A 222 13.17 -21.93 -8.52
CA CYS A 222 12.02 -21.77 -9.41
C CYS A 222 11.99 -22.95 -10.38
N ASP A 223 10.84 -23.61 -10.50
CA ASP A 223 10.61 -24.80 -11.35
C ASP A 223 9.70 -24.54 -12.54
N TRP A 224 9.22 -23.30 -12.69
CA TRP A 224 8.40 -22.84 -13.79
C TRP A 224 8.98 -21.56 -14.39
N TRP A 225 8.58 -21.25 -15.62
CA TRP A 225 8.96 -20.04 -16.34
C TRP A 225 7.71 -19.19 -16.61
N ILE A 226 7.87 -17.86 -16.67
CA ILE A 226 6.75 -16.96 -16.99
C ILE A 226 6.08 -17.32 -18.31
N ASP A 227 6.87 -17.76 -19.30
CA ASP A 227 6.38 -18.19 -20.61
C ASP A 227 5.48 -19.44 -20.52
N ASP A 228 5.60 -20.27 -19.47
CA ASP A 228 4.74 -21.44 -19.28
C ASP A 228 3.27 -21.06 -19.04
N LEU A 229 2.99 -19.86 -18.50
CA LEU A 229 1.61 -19.34 -18.30
C LEU A 229 0.84 -19.18 -19.62
N VAL A 230 1.55 -19.08 -20.74
CA VAL A 230 1.00 -18.82 -22.07
C VAL A 230 1.53 -19.81 -23.11
N THR A 231 2.06 -20.96 -22.67
CA THR A 231 2.57 -22.00 -23.57
C THR A 231 1.48 -23.02 -23.89
N PRO A 232 1.14 -23.24 -25.17
CA PRO A 232 0.20 -24.28 -25.55
C PRO A 232 0.66 -25.67 -25.08
N GLY A 233 -0.29 -26.51 -24.63
CA GLY A 233 -0.01 -27.88 -24.22
C GLY A 233 0.58 -28.04 -22.81
N ARG A 234 0.86 -26.94 -22.09
CA ARG A 234 1.33 -26.93 -20.69
C ARG A 234 0.47 -25.98 -19.85
N PRO A 235 -0.67 -26.43 -19.30
CA PRO A 235 -1.51 -25.56 -18.48
C PRO A 235 -0.82 -25.28 -17.14
N VAL A 236 -0.30 -24.06 -16.98
CA VAL A 236 0.22 -23.56 -15.69
C VAL A 236 -0.72 -22.50 -15.15
N THR A 237 -1.14 -22.67 -13.90
CA THR A 237 -1.92 -21.67 -13.16
C THR A 237 -1.13 -21.23 -11.94
N LEU A 238 -0.87 -19.92 -11.83
CA LEU A 238 -0.17 -19.34 -10.70
C LEU A 238 -1.17 -18.77 -9.69
N TYR A 239 -1.11 -19.27 -8.44
CA TYR A 239 -1.87 -18.74 -7.32
C TYR A 239 -0.94 -17.98 -6.38
N LEU A 240 -1.19 -16.69 -6.19
CA LEU A 240 -0.47 -15.85 -5.23
C LEU A 240 -1.31 -15.68 -3.97
N VAL A 241 -1.16 -16.60 -3.02
CA VAL A 241 -1.95 -16.62 -1.78
C VAL A 241 -1.15 -16.00 -0.65
N VAL A 242 -1.63 -14.86 -0.14
CA VAL A 242 -0.98 -14.12 0.94
C VAL A 242 -1.95 -13.96 2.11
N PRO A 243 -1.59 -14.42 3.32
CA PRO A 243 -2.39 -14.17 4.50
C PRO A 243 -2.58 -12.67 4.75
N PRO A 244 -3.74 -12.20 5.21
CA PRO A 244 -3.98 -10.78 5.44
C PRO A 244 -2.96 -10.08 6.35
N SER A 245 -2.40 -10.79 7.33
CA SER A 245 -1.34 -10.29 8.23
C SER A 245 -0.04 -9.93 7.49
N ASP A 246 0.19 -10.56 6.34
CA ASP A 246 1.46 -10.55 5.64
C ASP A 246 1.43 -9.73 4.35
N ILE A 247 0.26 -9.19 3.97
CA ILE A 247 0.06 -8.41 2.74
C ILE A 247 1.07 -7.26 2.65
N SER A 248 1.20 -6.46 3.71
CA SER A 248 2.12 -5.31 3.68
C SER A 248 3.59 -5.74 3.58
N ARG A 249 3.97 -6.85 4.24
CA ARG A 249 5.35 -7.36 4.26
C ARG A 249 5.76 -7.96 2.91
N THR A 250 4.88 -8.77 2.31
CA THR A 250 5.13 -9.50 1.06
C THR A 250 4.82 -8.69 -0.20
N ARG A 251 4.19 -7.51 -0.07
CA ARG A 251 3.87 -6.60 -1.17
C ARG A 251 5.03 -6.42 -2.16
N PRO A 252 6.30 -6.19 -1.75
CA PRO A 252 7.41 -6.03 -2.69
C PRO A 252 7.65 -7.26 -3.58
N LEU A 253 7.55 -8.47 -3.02
CA LEU A 253 7.71 -9.72 -3.77
C LEU A 253 6.59 -9.91 -4.79
N ILE A 254 5.34 -9.72 -4.37
CA ILE A 254 4.19 -9.83 -5.27
C ILE A 254 4.29 -8.82 -6.41
N ARG A 255 4.68 -7.58 -6.10
CA ARG A 255 4.92 -6.53 -7.10
C ARG A 255 6.02 -6.92 -8.09
N LEU A 256 7.11 -7.52 -7.62
CA LEU A 256 8.21 -7.98 -8.47
C LEU A 256 7.71 -9.05 -9.45
N ILE A 257 7.01 -10.07 -8.95
CA ILE A 257 6.46 -11.16 -9.77
C ILE A 257 5.50 -10.61 -10.84
N LEU A 258 4.53 -9.77 -10.44
CA LEU A 258 3.56 -9.20 -11.37
C LEU A 258 4.22 -8.30 -12.42
N ASN A 259 5.24 -7.53 -12.04
CA ASN A 259 6.00 -6.70 -12.97
C ASN A 259 6.77 -7.56 -13.99
N GLN A 260 7.44 -8.62 -13.54
CA GLN A 260 8.12 -9.56 -14.44
C GLN A 260 7.14 -10.23 -15.40
N ILE A 261 6.00 -10.72 -14.91
CA ILE A 261 4.94 -11.32 -15.75
C ILE A 261 4.45 -10.30 -16.78
N GLY A 262 4.07 -9.10 -16.32
CA GLY A 262 3.54 -8.05 -17.19
C GLY A 262 4.53 -7.67 -18.29
N ARG A 263 5.80 -7.42 -17.95
CA ARG A 263 6.84 -7.05 -18.92
C ARG A 263 7.13 -8.19 -19.89
N ARG A 264 7.41 -9.38 -19.38
CA ARG A 264 7.80 -10.54 -20.20
C ARG A 264 6.71 -10.94 -21.20
N LEU A 265 5.46 -10.98 -20.75
CA LEU A 265 4.34 -11.39 -21.60
C LEU A 265 3.95 -10.32 -22.63
N THR A 266 4.43 -9.08 -22.48
CA THR A 266 4.15 -7.95 -23.39
C THR A 266 5.35 -7.50 -24.25
N GLU A 267 6.43 -8.32 -24.34
CA GLU A 267 7.64 -8.00 -25.12
C GLU A 267 7.44 -8.04 -26.66
N GLY A 268 6.51 -8.85 -27.18
CA GLY A 268 6.34 -9.02 -28.63
C GLY A 268 4.91 -9.38 -29.05
N LEU A 269 4.24 -8.46 -29.75
CA LEU A 269 2.83 -8.60 -30.12
C LEU A 269 2.56 -9.75 -31.10
N GLU A 270 3.47 -10.00 -32.05
CA GLU A 270 3.32 -11.08 -33.04
C GLU A 270 3.28 -12.46 -32.38
N LEU A 271 4.15 -12.69 -31.39
CA LEU A 271 4.19 -13.92 -30.61
C LEU A 271 2.89 -14.15 -29.85
N ALA A 272 2.18 -13.07 -29.48
CA ALA A 272 0.97 -13.17 -28.69
C ALA A 272 -0.25 -13.70 -29.45
N ARG A 273 -0.30 -13.58 -30.78
CA ARG A 273 -1.47 -14.05 -31.56
C ARG A 273 -1.75 -15.54 -31.39
N HIS A 274 -0.70 -16.33 -31.21
CA HIS A 274 -0.76 -17.79 -31.10
C HIS A 274 -0.80 -18.31 -29.66
N ARG A 275 -0.76 -17.41 -28.66
CA ARG A 275 -0.78 -17.80 -27.25
C ARG A 275 -2.21 -18.13 -26.76
N PRO A 276 -2.36 -19.05 -25.80
CA PRO A 276 -3.59 -19.20 -25.03
C PRO A 276 -3.97 -17.87 -24.35
N ARG A 277 -5.26 -17.71 -24.02
CA ARG A 277 -5.73 -16.52 -23.30
C ARG A 277 -5.32 -16.63 -21.83
N LEU A 278 -4.71 -15.58 -21.29
CA LEU A 278 -4.35 -15.51 -19.87
C LEU A 278 -5.37 -14.67 -19.11
N LEU A 279 -5.88 -15.19 -18.00
CA LEU A 279 -6.67 -14.42 -17.04
C LEU A 279 -5.76 -13.96 -15.90
N LEU A 280 -5.56 -12.66 -15.78
CA LEU A 280 -4.90 -12.04 -14.64
C LEU A 280 -5.97 -11.54 -13.66
N MET A 281 -6.26 -12.32 -12.64
CA MET A 281 -7.25 -12.00 -11.61
C MET A 281 -6.56 -11.49 -10.35
N LEU A 282 -6.85 -10.24 -9.98
CA LEU A 282 -6.26 -9.59 -8.81
C LEU A 282 -7.37 -9.29 -7.80
N ASP A 283 -7.46 -10.16 -6.80
CA ASP A 283 -8.27 -9.90 -5.61
C ASP A 283 -7.64 -8.76 -4.81
N GLU A 284 -8.47 -7.84 -4.33
CA GLU A 284 -8.04 -6.62 -3.65
C GLU A 284 -6.88 -5.90 -4.37
N PHE A 285 -7.05 -5.61 -5.66
CA PHE A 285 -6.08 -4.91 -6.50
C PHE A 285 -5.45 -3.66 -5.85
N PRO A 286 -6.20 -2.80 -5.11
CA PRO A 286 -5.61 -1.64 -4.44
C PRO A 286 -4.57 -1.97 -3.36
N ALA A 287 -4.60 -3.16 -2.73
CA ALA A 287 -3.64 -3.53 -1.69
C ALA A 287 -2.19 -3.65 -2.21
N LEU A 288 -2.03 -3.82 -3.53
CA LEU A 288 -0.73 -3.86 -4.19
C LEU A 288 -0.10 -2.46 -4.33
N GLY A 289 -0.87 -1.40 -4.12
CA GLY A 289 -0.47 -0.01 -4.41
C GLY A 289 -0.35 0.25 -5.92
N ARG A 290 0.21 1.41 -6.28
CA ARG A 290 0.38 1.79 -7.69
C ARG A 290 1.33 0.85 -8.43
N LEU A 291 0.86 0.20 -9.48
CA LEU A 291 1.67 -0.62 -10.38
C LEU A 291 1.89 0.15 -11.69
N ASP A 292 3.04 0.82 -11.84
CA ASP A 292 3.29 1.71 -12.99
C ASP A 292 3.22 0.98 -14.34
N PHE A 293 3.71 -0.26 -14.40
CA PHE A 293 3.62 -1.08 -15.62
C PHE A 293 2.17 -1.37 -15.98
N PHE A 294 1.30 -1.54 -14.98
CA PHE A 294 -0.08 -1.95 -15.17
C PHE A 294 -0.90 -0.78 -15.74
N GLU A 295 -0.68 0.43 -15.22
CA GLU A 295 -1.31 1.66 -15.73
C GLU A 295 -0.96 1.91 -17.21
N GLN A 296 0.29 1.67 -17.60
CA GLN A 296 0.75 1.82 -18.99
C GLN A 296 0.27 0.66 -19.89
N ALA A 297 0.33 -0.58 -19.39
CA ALA A 297 0.05 -1.78 -20.18
C ALA A 297 -1.45 -2.04 -20.39
N MET A 298 -2.32 -1.55 -19.50
CA MET A 298 -3.78 -1.74 -19.56
C MET A 298 -4.39 -1.43 -20.93
N ALA A 299 -3.90 -0.38 -21.59
CA ALA A 299 -4.41 0.02 -22.90
C ALA A 299 -4.16 -1.00 -24.01
N PHE A 300 -3.11 -1.83 -23.91
CA PHE A 300 -2.70 -2.75 -24.97
C PHE A 300 -2.64 -4.23 -24.56
N MET A 301 -2.79 -4.58 -23.27
CA MET A 301 -2.77 -5.97 -22.77
C MET A 301 -3.75 -6.90 -23.49
N ALA A 302 -4.90 -6.37 -23.95
CA ALA A 302 -5.87 -7.13 -24.72
C ALA A 302 -5.27 -7.68 -26.04
N GLY A 303 -4.40 -6.91 -26.71
CA GLY A 303 -3.67 -7.34 -27.90
C GLY A 303 -2.73 -8.52 -27.61
N TYR A 304 -2.23 -8.61 -26.37
CA TYR A 304 -1.41 -9.72 -25.88
C TYR A 304 -2.22 -10.91 -25.37
N ARG A 305 -3.55 -10.90 -25.56
CA ARG A 305 -4.49 -11.93 -25.09
C ARG A 305 -4.50 -12.11 -23.57
N ILE A 306 -4.11 -11.07 -22.84
CA ILE A 306 -4.21 -10.99 -21.38
C ILE A 306 -5.50 -10.26 -21.03
N LYS A 307 -6.36 -10.91 -20.23
CA LYS A 307 -7.56 -10.32 -19.67
C LYS A 307 -7.33 -10.03 -18.19
N ALA A 308 -7.32 -8.75 -17.81
CA ALA A 308 -7.27 -8.35 -16.41
C ALA A 308 -8.68 -8.40 -15.81
N PHE A 309 -8.81 -8.99 -14.63
CA PHE A 309 -10.00 -8.95 -13.77
C PHE A 309 -9.58 -8.33 -12.44
N LEU A 310 -9.99 -7.08 -12.23
CA LEU A 310 -9.58 -6.28 -11.07
C LEU A 310 -10.72 -6.20 -10.08
N ILE A 311 -10.45 -6.56 -8.83
CA ILE A 311 -11.42 -6.49 -7.74
C ILE A 311 -10.95 -5.43 -6.75
N ALA A 312 -11.86 -4.56 -6.33
CA ALA A 312 -11.62 -3.53 -5.32
C ALA A 312 -12.89 -3.36 -4.48
N GLN A 313 -12.74 -3.05 -3.20
CA GLN A 313 -13.91 -2.82 -2.32
C GLN A 313 -14.56 -1.45 -2.59
N SER A 314 -13.77 -0.46 -2.99
CA SER A 314 -14.27 0.87 -3.30
C SER A 314 -13.45 1.57 -4.38
N LEU A 315 -14.08 2.51 -5.09
CA LEU A 315 -13.37 3.38 -6.03
C LEU A 315 -12.40 4.32 -5.32
N ASN A 316 -12.66 4.64 -4.04
CA ASN A 316 -11.79 5.46 -3.22
C ASN A 316 -10.44 4.77 -2.93
N GLN A 317 -10.41 3.45 -2.71
CA GLN A 317 -9.16 2.70 -2.57
C GLN A 317 -8.32 2.75 -3.85
N ILE A 318 -8.95 2.65 -5.02
CA ILE A 318 -8.28 2.82 -6.31
C ILE A 318 -7.72 4.24 -6.42
N ALA A 319 -8.52 5.27 -6.10
CA ALA A 319 -8.08 6.66 -6.13
C ALA A 319 -6.94 6.95 -5.13
N LYS A 320 -6.94 6.31 -3.96
CA LYS A 320 -5.84 6.40 -2.99
C LYS A 320 -4.55 5.78 -3.51
N ALA A 321 -4.64 4.66 -4.24
CA ALA A 321 -3.48 3.96 -4.78
C ALA A 321 -2.94 4.60 -6.07
N TYR A 322 -3.80 5.04 -6.99
CA TYR A 322 -3.42 5.50 -8.34
C TYR A 322 -3.66 6.99 -8.59
N GLY A 323 -4.25 7.71 -7.63
CA GLY A 323 -4.67 9.10 -7.79
C GLY A 323 -6.11 9.23 -8.29
N GLU A 324 -6.69 10.41 -8.08
CA GLU A 324 -8.07 10.75 -8.49
C GLU A 324 -8.28 10.67 -10.01
N ASN A 325 -7.23 11.02 -10.79
CA ASN A 325 -7.25 11.04 -12.25
C ASN A 325 -6.54 9.80 -12.82
N ASN A 326 -7.01 8.60 -12.47
CA ASN A 326 -6.48 7.35 -13.00
C ASN A 326 -7.28 6.86 -14.22
N SER A 327 -6.60 6.15 -15.13
CA SER A 327 -7.19 5.59 -16.36
C SER A 327 -7.70 4.15 -16.17
N ILE A 328 -7.69 3.62 -14.95
CA ILE A 328 -8.00 2.19 -14.72
C ILE A 328 -9.44 1.90 -15.13
N LEU A 329 -10.39 2.69 -14.63
CA LEU A 329 -11.81 2.50 -14.93
C LEU A 329 -12.11 2.75 -16.41
N ASP A 330 -11.42 3.69 -17.04
CA ASP A 330 -11.62 4.05 -18.45
C ASP A 330 -11.17 2.91 -19.38
N ASN A 331 -10.10 2.20 -19.01
CA ASN A 331 -9.60 1.03 -19.75
C ASN A 331 -10.38 -0.26 -19.45
N CYS A 332 -11.23 -0.28 -18.41
CA CYS A 332 -12.08 -1.44 -18.09
C CYS A 332 -13.36 -1.42 -18.94
N HIS A 333 -13.41 -2.27 -19.97
CA HIS A 333 -14.56 -2.40 -20.87
C HIS A 333 -15.83 -2.92 -20.18
N VAL A 334 -15.65 -3.81 -19.20
CA VAL A 334 -16.71 -4.38 -18.36
C VAL A 334 -16.49 -3.91 -16.93
N ARG A 335 -17.55 -3.38 -16.32
CA ARG A 335 -17.56 -2.95 -14.92
C ARG A 335 -18.69 -3.67 -14.21
N VAL A 336 -18.38 -4.27 -13.07
CA VAL A 336 -19.36 -4.96 -12.22
C VAL A 336 -19.37 -4.23 -10.89
N ALA A 337 -20.53 -3.74 -10.50
CA ALA A 337 -20.75 -3.08 -9.21
C ALA A 337 -21.68 -3.93 -8.34
N PHE A 338 -21.34 -4.01 -7.05
CA PHE A 338 -22.19 -4.54 -5.99
C PHE A 338 -22.68 -3.38 -5.11
N SER A 339 -23.44 -3.70 -4.07
CA SER A 339 -23.74 -2.71 -3.03
C SER A 339 -22.45 -2.14 -2.44
N THR A 340 -22.49 -0.86 -2.12
CA THR A 340 -21.38 -0.09 -1.55
C THR A 340 -21.87 0.71 -0.37
N ASN A 341 -21.06 0.83 0.67
CA ASN A 341 -21.33 1.72 1.80
C ASN A 341 -20.75 3.13 1.56
N ASP A 342 -19.90 3.31 0.54
CA ASP A 342 -19.33 4.62 0.19
C ASP A 342 -20.29 5.40 -0.72
N GLU A 343 -20.83 6.50 -0.19
CA GLU A 343 -21.76 7.39 -0.90
C GLU A 343 -21.14 7.95 -2.19
N ARG A 344 -19.84 8.26 -2.18
CA ARG A 344 -19.14 8.78 -3.36
C ARG A 344 -19.10 7.75 -4.49
N THR A 345 -18.81 6.50 -4.16
CA THR A 345 -18.88 5.37 -5.10
C THR A 345 -20.31 5.15 -5.59
N ALA A 346 -21.32 5.21 -4.70
CA ALA A 346 -22.72 5.05 -5.07
C ALA A 346 -23.19 6.14 -6.06
N ARG A 347 -22.84 7.40 -5.82
CA ARG A 347 -23.12 8.51 -6.74
C ARG A 347 -22.45 8.29 -8.10
N ARG A 348 -21.17 7.89 -8.10
CA ARG A 348 -20.45 7.61 -9.35
C ARG A 348 -21.05 6.45 -10.15
N ILE A 349 -21.53 5.41 -9.48
CA ILE A 349 -22.27 4.31 -10.12
C ILE A 349 -23.59 4.83 -10.70
N SER A 350 -24.41 5.51 -9.89
CA SER A 350 -25.68 6.14 -10.32
C SER A 350 -25.49 7.01 -11.56
N ASP A 351 -24.52 7.92 -11.54
CA ASP A 351 -24.23 8.82 -12.66
C ASP A 351 -23.83 8.04 -13.92
N SER A 352 -23.05 6.96 -13.76
CA SER A 352 -22.62 6.12 -14.87
C SER A 352 -23.71 5.24 -15.48
N LEU A 353 -24.79 4.95 -14.73
CA LEU A 353 -25.98 4.27 -15.24
C LEU A 353 -26.85 5.21 -16.09
N GLY A 354 -26.74 6.51 -15.86
CA GLY A 354 -27.50 7.55 -16.55
C GLY A 354 -28.89 7.77 -15.96
N THR A 355 -29.70 8.52 -16.71
CA THR A 355 -31.06 8.91 -16.32
C THR A 355 -32.10 8.24 -17.21
N ALA A 356 -33.26 7.96 -16.63
CA ALA A 356 -34.46 7.52 -17.30
C ALA A 356 -35.56 8.58 -17.19
N THR A 357 -36.49 8.57 -18.14
CA THR A 357 -37.68 9.42 -18.09
C THR A 357 -38.76 8.75 -17.27
N GLU A 358 -39.18 9.39 -16.17
CA GLU A 358 -40.29 8.95 -15.32
C GLU A 358 -41.54 9.78 -15.64
N MET A 359 -42.65 9.11 -15.95
CA MET A 359 -43.96 9.75 -16.14
C MET A 359 -44.62 9.98 -14.78
N ARG A 360 -44.64 11.21 -14.29
CA ARG A 360 -45.36 11.57 -13.06
C ARG A 360 -46.76 12.08 -13.38
N ALA A 361 -47.77 11.36 -12.91
CA ALA A 361 -49.14 11.83 -12.95
C ALA A 361 -49.47 12.55 -11.63
N MET A 362 -49.62 13.87 -11.68
CA MET A 362 -50.11 14.67 -10.56
C MET A 362 -51.62 14.76 -10.65
N LYS A 363 -52.31 14.20 -9.65
CA LYS A 363 -53.77 14.29 -9.51
C LYS A 363 -54.08 15.43 -8.56
N ASN A 364 -54.58 16.53 -9.10
CA ASN A 364 -55.08 17.64 -8.32
C ASN A 364 -56.58 17.46 -8.09
N TYR A 365 -56.97 17.36 -6.82
CA TYR A 365 -58.37 17.35 -6.41
C TYR A 365 -58.79 18.80 -6.15
N ALA A 366 -59.58 19.37 -7.06
CA ALA A 366 -60.19 20.68 -6.87
C ALA A 366 -61.63 20.51 -6.37
N GLY A 367 -61.90 20.85 -5.11
CA GLY A 367 -63.25 20.84 -4.54
C GLY A 367 -63.29 21.13 -3.02
N HIS A 368 -64.32 21.84 -2.58
CA HIS A 368 -64.59 22.08 -1.16
C HIS A 368 -65.05 20.78 -0.49
N ARG A 369 -64.50 20.41 0.68
CA ARG A 369 -64.74 19.14 1.41
C ARG A 369 -66.21 18.84 1.78
N LEU A 370 -67.15 19.74 1.46
CA LEU A 370 -68.57 19.70 1.85
C LEU A 370 -69.54 19.81 0.66
N SER A 371 -69.09 19.73 -0.60
CA SER A 371 -69.99 19.88 -1.76
C SER A 371 -70.54 18.52 -2.24
N PRO A 372 -71.86 18.35 -2.51
CA PRO A 372 -72.48 17.07 -2.87
C PRO A 372 -72.12 16.53 -4.27
N TRP A 373 -71.46 17.34 -5.11
CA TRP A 373 -71.07 16.96 -6.46
C TRP A 373 -69.55 16.99 -6.57
N LEU A 374 -68.93 15.83 -6.83
CA LEU A 374 -67.48 15.66 -6.80
C LEU A 374 -66.80 16.60 -7.79
N GLY A 375 -65.90 17.43 -7.26
CA GLY A 375 -65.13 18.41 -8.01
C GLY A 375 -64.19 17.79 -9.06
N HIS A 376 -63.97 18.55 -10.13
CA HIS A 376 -63.19 18.15 -11.30
C HIS A 376 -61.82 17.56 -10.91
N LEU A 377 -61.58 16.30 -11.26
CA LEU A 377 -60.28 15.65 -11.11
C LEU A 377 -59.37 16.07 -12.26
N MET A 378 -58.39 16.93 -11.98
CA MET A 378 -57.39 17.31 -12.98
C MET A 378 -56.19 16.38 -12.87
N VAL A 379 -55.97 15.55 -13.88
CA VAL A 379 -54.79 14.67 -13.98
C VAL A 379 -53.82 15.30 -14.96
N SER A 380 -52.72 15.88 -14.45
CA SER A 380 -51.62 16.36 -15.28
C SER A 380 -50.54 15.28 -15.34
N ARG A 381 -50.02 14.97 -16.53
CA ARG A 381 -48.90 14.05 -16.72
C ARG A 381 -47.68 14.87 -17.11
N GLN A 382 -46.59 14.71 -16.38
CA GLN A 382 -45.33 15.40 -16.63
C GLN A 382 -44.19 14.39 -16.70
N GLU A 383 -43.40 14.48 -17.75
CA GLU A 383 -42.14 13.74 -17.88
C GLU A 383 -41.08 14.41 -17.01
N THR A 384 -40.49 13.65 -16.10
CA THR A 384 -39.41 14.12 -15.22
C THR A 384 -38.20 13.20 -15.36
N ALA A 385 -37.01 13.76 -15.51
CA ALA A 385 -35.77 12.98 -15.53
C ALA A 385 -35.46 12.44 -14.11
N ARG A 386 -35.21 11.13 -14.01
CA ARG A 386 -34.83 10.45 -12.77
C ARG A 386 -33.58 9.60 -13.02
N PRO A 387 -32.60 9.54 -12.11
CA PRO A 387 -31.54 8.53 -12.19
C PRO A 387 -32.12 7.13 -12.36
N LEU A 388 -31.50 6.31 -13.23
CA LEU A 388 -31.96 4.94 -13.48
C LEU A 388 -32.00 4.13 -12.17
N LEU A 389 -30.94 4.29 -11.37
CA LEU A 389 -30.93 3.98 -9.95
C LEU A 389 -30.37 5.20 -9.21
N THR A 390 -31.04 5.61 -8.15
CA THR A 390 -30.55 6.64 -7.24
C THR A 390 -29.35 6.12 -6.45
N PRO A 391 -28.48 7.00 -5.92
CA PRO A 391 -27.37 6.57 -5.07
C PRO A 391 -27.83 5.72 -3.88
N GLY A 392 -28.98 6.05 -3.27
CA GLY A 392 -29.57 5.25 -2.19
C GLY A 392 -29.97 3.84 -2.64
N GLU A 393 -30.59 3.69 -3.81
CA GLU A 393 -30.93 2.38 -4.39
C GLU A 393 -29.67 1.55 -4.72
N VAL A 394 -28.58 2.19 -5.16
CA VAL A 394 -27.29 1.51 -5.38
C VAL A 394 -26.72 0.98 -4.06
N MET A 395 -26.79 1.77 -2.98
CA MET A 395 -26.32 1.34 -1.65
C MET A 395 -27.17 0.21 -1.08
N GLN A 396 -28.47 0.20 -1.38
CA GLN A 396 -29.44 -0.82 -0.95
C GLN A 396 -29.56 -2.01 -1.92
N LEU A 397 -28.65 -2.14 -2.90
CA LEU A 397 -28.68 -3.24 -3.85
C LEU A 397 -28.61 -4.60 -3.11
N PRO A 398 -29.53 -5.55 -3.42
CA PRO A 398 -29.53 -6.87 -2.79
C PRO A 398 -28.20 -7.62 -2.93
N ALA A 399 -27.86 -8.43 -1.91
CA ALA A 399 -26.58 -9.14 -1.85
C ALA A 399 -26.42 -10.21 -2.95
N ASP A 400 -27.51 -10.70 -3.50
CA ASP A 400 -27.60 -11.64 -4.63
C ASP A 400 -27.69 -10.94 -5.99
N GLU A 401 -27.58 -9.61 -6.06
CA GLU A 401 -27.65 -8.85 -7.32
C GLU A 401 -26.41 -8.01 -7.59
N ALA A 402 -26.14 -7.80 -8.88
CA ALA A 402 -25.03 -7.01 -9.38
C ALA A 402 -25.47 -6.10 -10.53
N LEU A 403 -24.81 -4.96 -10.67
CA LEU A 403 -24.96 -4.07 -11.81
C LEU A 403 -23.78 -4.31 -12.75
N VAL A 404 -24.07 -4.73 -13.97
CA VAL A 404 -23.06 -5.01 -15.01
C VAL A 404 -23.18 -3.95 -16.09
N GLN A 405 -22.09 -3.21 -16.30
CA GLN A 405 -21.98 -2.20 -17.35
C GLN A 405 -20.95 -2.68 -18.38
N VAL A 406 -21.40 -2.85 -19.61
CA VAL A 406 -20.57 -3.16 -20.77
C VAL A 406 -20.60 -1.96 -21.70
N SER A 407 -19.43 -1.50 -22.15
CA SER A 407 -19.38 -0.28 -22.98
C SER A 407 -20.17 -0.48 -24.28
N GLY A 408 -21.08 0.46 -24.58
CA GLY A 408 -21.96 0.38 -25.75
C GLY A 408 -23.23 -0.46 -25.55
N VAL A 409 -23.47 -1.00 -24.36
CA VAL A 409 -24.66 -1.78 -24.02
C VAL A 409 -25.42 -1.11 -22.88
N ALA A 410 -26.75 -1.25 -22.87
CA ALA A 410 -27.56 -0.80 -21.74
C ALA A 410 -27.11 -1.49 -20.43
N PRO A 411 -27.14 -0.79 -19.28
CA PRO A 411 -26.80 -1.41 -18.00
C PRO A 411 -27.67 -2.63 -17.69
N ILE A 412 -27.05 -3.69 -17.17
CA ILE A 412 -27.70 -4.96 -16.86
C ILE A 412 -27.75 -5.11 -15.35
N ARG A 413 -28.96 -5.33 -14.80
CA ARG A 413 -29.13 -5.81 -13.42
C ARG A 413 -29.15 -7.34 -13.46
N ALA A 414 -28.14 -7.96 -12.86
CA ALA A 414 -27.89 -9.40 -12.95
C ALA A 414 -28.00 -10.07 -11.58
N SER A 415 -28.51 -11.30 -11.55
CA SER A 415 -28.46 -12.16 -10.37
C SER A 415 -27.10 -12.85 -10.26
N LYS A 416 -26.52 -12.88 -9.06
CA LYS A 416 -25.23 -13.51 -8.77
C LYS A 416 -25.39 -15.02 -8.69
N VAL A 417 -24.51 -15.73 -9.38
CA VAL A 417 -24.38 -17.18 -9.24
C VAL A 417 -23.38 -17.48 -8.12
N ARG A 418 -23.81 -18.25 -7.11
CA ARG A 418 -22.94 -18.74 -6.03
C ARG A 418 -22.50 -20.15 -6.37
N TYR A 419 -21.18 -20.35 -6.58
CA TYR A 419 -20.65 -21.62 -7.08
C TYR A 419 -21.02 -22.84 -6.22
N TYR A 420 -21.22 -22.65 -4.92
CA TYR A 420 -21.57 -23.72 -3.97
C TYR A 420 -23.06 -24.07 -3.94
N LEU A 421 -23.93 -23.20 -4.48
CA LEU A 421 -25.37 -23.48 -4.65
C LEU A 421 -25.69 -24.04 -6.04
N ASP A 422 -24.82 -23.78 -7.02
CA ASP A 422 -24.99 -24.22 -8.40
C ASP A 422 -24.37 -25.61 -8.59
N GLN A 423 -25.18 -26.59 -9.02
CA GLN A 423 -24.76 -27.98 -9.17
C GLN A 423 -23.67 -28.14 -10.23
N ASP A 424 -23.78 -27.44 -11.37
CA ASP A 424 -22.83 -27.52 -12.47
C ASP A 424 -21.48 -26.90 -12.10
N LEU A 425 -21.49 -25.82 -11.32
CA LEU A 425 -20.26 -25.19 -10.83
C LEU A 425 -19.63 -25.99 -9.69
N LYS A 426 -20.42 -26.57 -8.80
CA LYS A 426 -19.93 -27.45 -7.72
C LYS A 426 -19.18 -28.66 -8.29
N LEU A 427 -19.68 -29.24 -9.39
CA LEU A 427 -19.01 -30.35 -10.08
C LEU A 427 -17.67 -29.97 -10.74
N ARG A 428 -17.39 -28.67 -10.95
CA ARG A 428 -16.12 -28.19 -11.50
C ARG A 428 -15.05 -27.96 -10.44
N VAL A 429 -15.40 -27.97 -9.16
CA VAL A 429 -14.46 -27.79 -8.07
C VAL A 429 -13.59 -29.04 -7.97
N SER A 430 -12.30 -28.88 -8.26
CA SER A 430 -11.30 -29.94 -8.07
C SER A 430 -10.76 -29.90 -6.64
N SER A 431 -10.33 -31.05 -6.13
CA SER A 431 -9.62 -31.09 -4.86
C SER A 431 -8.38 -30.18 -4.92
N PRO A 432 -8.04 -29.49 -3.82
CA PRO A 432 -6.83 -28.68 -3.79
C PRO A 432 -5.61 -29.56 -4.10
N PRO A 433 -4.57 -29.02 -4.75
CA PRO A 433 -3.33 -29.77 -4.96
C PRO A 433 -2.82 -30.29 -3.61
N ARG A 434 -2.40 -31.56 -3.57
CA ARG A 434 -1.76 -32.16 -2.39
C ARG A 434 -0.67 -31.19 -1.95
N LYS A 435 -0.69 -30.77 -0.66
CA LYS A 435 0.18 -29.71 -0.12
C LYS A 435 1.53 -29.74 -0.83
N PRO A 436 1.94 -28.68 -1.56
CA PRO A 436 3.34 -28.57 -1.96
C PRO A 436 4.14 -28.72 -0.67
N SER A 437 5.27 -29.43 -0.72
CA SER A 437 6.16 -29.60 0.44
C SER A 437 6.34 -28.25 1.11
N ILE A 438 5.54 -28.00 2.15
CA ILE A 438 5.66 -26.84 3.00
C ILE A 438 7.04 -27.06 3.58
N LEU A 439 7.97 -26.14 3.32
CA LEU A 439 9.15 -26.01 4.17
C LEU A 439 8.59 -25.89 5.57
N VAL A 440 8.61 -27.01 6.30
CA VAL A 440 7.78 -27.17 7.49
C VAL A 440 8.20 -26.03 8.41
N PRO A 441 7.27 -25.29 9.03
CA PRO A 441 7.65 -24.25 9.99
C PRO A 441 8.62 -24.79 11.05
N ALA A 442 8.63 -26.10 11.34
CA ALA A 442 9.62 -26.77 12.19
C ALA A 442 11.07 -26.67 11.67
N GLU A 443 11.30 -26.74 10.35
CA GLU A 443 12.63 -26.56 9.74
C GLU A 443 13.08 -25.09 9.79
N VAL A 444 12.14 -24.15 9.74
CA VAL A 444 12.41 -22.70 9.85
C VAL A 444 12.44 -22.22 11.32
N SER A 445 11.73 -22.93 12.21
CA SER A 445 11.67 -22.74 13.66
C SER A 445 12.94 -23.19 14.39
N ALA A 446 13.97 -23.61 13.65
CA ALA A 446 15.32 -23.70 14.20
C ALA A 446 15.73 -22.39 14.90
N TRP A 447 15.18 -21.23 14.49
CA TRP A 447 15.37 -19.96 15.19
C TRP A 447 14.81 -19.89 16.61
N ALA A 448 13.63 -20.45 16.88
CA ALA A 448 13.08 -20.50 18.24
C ALA A 448 13.91 -21.45 19.13
N ALA A 449 14.40 -22.56 18.54
CA ALA A 449 15.29 -23.49 19.21
C ALA A 449 16.68 -22.88 19.48
N ILE A 450 17.23 -22.06 18.57
CA ILE A 450 18.52 -21.37 18.76
C ILE A 450 18.42 -20.30 19.87
N ALA A 451 17.30 -19.57 19.95
CA ALA A 451 17.08 -18.62 21.04
C ALA A 451 16.94 -19.34 22.39
N ALA A 452 16.22 -20.47 22.44
CA ALA A 452 16.08 -21.29 23.65
C ALA A 452 17.40 -22.00 24.06
N ALA A 453 18.19 -22.47 23.09
CA ALA A 453 19.45 -23.18 23.33
C ALA A 453 20.56 -22.25 23.85
N ARG A 454 20.55 -20.95 23.46
CA ARG A 454 21.48 -19.96 24.05
C ARG A 454 21.15 -19.59 25.49
N ILE A 455 19.90 -19.75 25.92
CA ILE A 455 19.48 -19.50 27.30
C ILE A 455 19.85 -20.68 28.23
N HIS A 456 20.00 -21.90 27.68
CA HIS A 456 20.31 -23.10 28.46
C HIS A 456 21.76 -23.59 28.33
N GLY A 457 22.62 -22.85 27.60
CA GLY A 457 23.97 -23.28 27.22
C GLY A 457 25.13 -22.69 28.02
N THR A 458 24.88 -22.00 29.14
CA THR A 458 25.96 -21.46 30.00
C THR A 458 25.67 -21.76 31.47
N GLY A 459 25.83 -23.02 31.83
CA GLY A 459 25.92 -23.46 33.23
C GLY A 459 26.93 -24.60 33.32
N GLY A 460 28.20 -24.29 33.60
CA GLY A 460 29.21 -25.33 33.85
C GLY A 460 30.68 -24.90 33.68
N SER A 461 31.23 -24.31 34.75
CA SER A 461 32.62 -24.39 35.23
C SER A 461 33.80 -24.01 34.31
N ALA A 462 34.37 -22.83 34.55
CA ALA A 462 35.82 -22.65 34.61
C ALA A 462 36.15 -21.46 35.53
N GLU A 463 36.90 -21.75 36.60
CA GLU A 463 37.41 -20.81 37.60
C GLU A 463 38.50 -19.88 37.01
N ASP A 464 38.32 -18.59 37.32
CA ASP A 464 39.26 -17.49 37.56
C ASP A 464 40.63 -17.39 36.86
N ALA A 465 40.79 -16.28 36.11
CA ALA A 465 41.78 -15.23 36.44
C ALA A 465 41.52 -13.90 35.69
N SER A 466 40.97 -12.92 36.43
CA SER A 466 41.23 -11.45 36.40
C SER A 466 41.50 -10.69 35.08
N GLU A 467 40.55 -9.84 34.65
CA GLU A 467 40.71 -8.36 34.62
C GLU A 467 39.45 -7.60 34.11
N GLY A 468 38.81 -6.83 35.01
CA GLY A 468 38.20 -5.50 34.82
C GLY A 468 37.22 -5.19 33.67
N GLY A 469 35.91 -5.22 33.95
CA GLY A 469 34.89 -4.51 33.16
C GLY A 469 33.48 -4.59 33.79
N LEU A 470 32.95 -3.45 34.27
CA LEU A 470 31.67 -3.31 34.98
C LEU A 470 30.45 -3.75 34.13
N ARG A 471 29.77 -4.82 34.55
CA ARG A 471 28.43 -5.21 34.11
C ARG A 471 27.38 -4.65 35.08
N LEU A 472 26.38 -3.96 34.53
CA LEU A 472 25.12 -3.64 35.21
C LEU A 472 24.12 -4.76 34.92
N GLU A 473 23.73 -5.52 35.94
CA GLU A 473 22.62 -6.47 35.87
C GLU A 473 21.32 -5.79 36.30
N PRO A 474 20.19 -6.02 35.61
CA PRO A 474 18.87 -5.66 36.12
C PRO A 474 18.32 -6.80 36.99
N GLU A 475 18.09 -6.50 38.27
CA GLU A 475 17.30 -7.35 39.18
C GLU A 475 15.85 -7.43 38.68
N LEU A 476 15.37 -8.65 38.42
CA LEU A 476 13.96 -8.96 38.28
C LEU A 476 13.66 -10.13 39.22
N ASP A 477 12.96 -9.84 40.31
CA ASP A 477 12.45 -10.83 41.24
C ASP A 477 11.50 -11.80 40.52
N ALA A 478 11.70 -13.09 40.76
CA ALA A 478 10.81 -14.15 40.29
C ALA A 478 9.48 -14.12 41.06
N PRO A 479 8.31 -14.17 40.40
CA PRO A 479 7.04 -14.25 41.12
C PRO A 479 6.85 -15.65 41.72
N VAL A 480 6.53 -15.65 43.02
CA VAL A 480 6.08 -16.81 43.79
C VAL A 480 4.74 -17.29 43.22
N ALA A 481 4.65 -18.60 42.95
CA ALA A 481 3.42 -19.25 42.56
C ALA A 481 2.59 -19.56 43.81
N ASP A 482 1.42 -18.93 43.93
CA ASP A 482 0.33 -19.43 44.76
C ASP A 482 -0.95 -19.49 43.91
N ALA A 483 -1.53 -20.69 43.87
CA ALA A 483 -2.79 -21.00 43.22
C ALA A 483 -3.95 -20.64 44.16
N MET A 484 -4.92 -19.86 43.69
CA MET A 484 -6.25 -19.78 44.30
C MET A 484 -7.33 -19.61 43.22
N ASP A 485 -8.44 -20.32 43.47
CA ASP A 485 -9.59 -20.55 42.62
C ASP A 485 -10.38 -19.29 42.20
N ALA A 486 -11.17 -19.48 41.14
CA ALA A 486 -12.03 -18.50 40.50
C ALA A 486 -13.22 -18.05 41.37
N ASP A 487 -13.62 -16.79 41.17
CA ASP A 487 -15.04 -16.39 41.09
C ASP A 487 -15.19 -15.26 40.05
N PRO A 488 -16.31 -15.22 39.28
CA PRO A 488 -16.46 -14.31 38.14
C PRO A 488 -16.95 -12.93 38.59
N VAL A 489 -16.16 -11.89 38.33
CA VAL A 489 -16.59 -10.49 38.47
C VAL A 489 -17.02 -9.97 37.09
N GLU A 490 -18.28 -9.58 36.96
CA GLU A 490 -18.82 -8.89 35.78
C GLU A 490 -18.12 -7.52 35.60
N PRO A 491 -17.66 -7.14 34.40
CA PRO A 491 -17.14 -5.80 34.18
C PRO A 491 -18.26 -4.81 33.85
N GLU A 492 -18.38 -3.79 34.70
CA GLU A 492 -19.11 -2.56 34.44
C GLU A 492 -18.58 -1.86 33.17
N VAL A 493 -19.52 -1.37 32.36
CA VAL A 493 -19.28 -0.63 31.11
C VAL A 493 -19.30 0.86 31.41
N GLU A 494 -18.24 1.59 31.04
CA GLU A 494 -18.38 2.96 30.54
C GLU A 494 -17.43 3.24 29.35
N PRO A 495 -17.84 4.13 28.42
CA PRO A 495 -17.48 4.04 27.02
C PRO A 495 -16.62 5.22 26.53
N ASP A 496 -15.62 4.95 25.69
CA ASP A 496 -15.19 5.93 24.68
C ASP A 496 -14.35 5.25 23.58
N LEU A 497 -14.98 4.90 22.45
CA LEU A 497 -14.31 4.45 21.23
C LEU A 497 -15.09 4.89 19.98
N ASP A 498 -14.39 5.56 19.08
CA ASP A 498 -14.83 5.93 17.73
C ASP A 498 -15.36 4.69 16.97
N ALA A 499 -16.64 4.71 16.61
CA ALA A 499 -17.43 3.55 16.21
C ALA A 499 -17.26 3.08 14.75
N ASP A 500 -16.47 3.75 13.91
CA ASP A 500 -16.47 3.50 12.45
C ASP A 500 -15.39 2.52 11.95
N GLU A 501 -14.25 2.35 12.64
CA GLU A 501 -13.19 1.41 12.21
C GLU A 501 -13.42 -0.03 12.71
N SER A 502 -14.16 -0.21 13.81
CA SER A 502 -14.45 -1.53 14.39
C SER A 502 -15.43 -2.34 13.54
N VAL A 503 -16.43 -1.69 12.94
CA VAL A 503 -17.47 -2.37 12.13
C VAL A 503 -16.90 -2.93 10.83
N GLN A 504 -15.97 -2.21 10.17
CA GLN A 504 -15.29 -2.70 8.97
C GLN A 504 -14.32 -3.85 9.27
N ALA A 505 -13.62 -3.78 10.40
CA ALA A 505 -12.73 -4.84 10.85
C ALA A 505 -13.50 -6.10 11.27
N GLU A 506 -14.65 -5.94 11.93
CA GLU A 506 -15.48 -7.05 12.39
C GLU A 506 -16.25 -7.71 11.23
N GLN A 507 -16.78 -6.95 10.27
CA GLN A 507 -17.37 -7.52 9.06
C GLN A 507 -16.33 -8.24 8.18
N SER A 508 -15.12 -7.68 8.05
CA SER A 508 -14.01 -8.35 7.36
C SER A 508 -13.59 -9.63 8.07
N ARG A 509 -13.63 -9.67 9.41
CA ARG A 509 -13.39 -10.90 10.20
C ARG A 509 -14.52 -11.90 10.04
N ARG A 510 -15.80 -11.48 10.06
CA ARG A 510 -16.96 -12.35 9.85
C ARG A 510 -16.99 -12.95 8.45
N PHE A 511 -16.63 -12.17 7.43
CA PHE A 511 -16.53 -12.65 6.05
C PHE A 511 -15.35 -13.62 5.87
N ARG A 512 -14.20 -13.36 6.50
CA ARG A 512 -13.06 -14.29 6.53
C ARG A 512 -13.30 -15.55 7.36
N ALA A 513 -14.06 -15.44 8.46
CA ALA A 513 -14.44 -16.57 9.29
C ALA A 513 -15.44 -17.46 8.55
N ALA A 514 -16.45 -16.88 7.91
CA ALA A 514 -17.38 -17.63 7.05
C ALA A 514 -16.67 -18.28 5.84
N ALA A 515 -15.70 -17.60 5.23
CA ALA A 515 -14.90 -18.16 4.15
C ALA A 515 -13.88 -19.23 4.62
N ARG A 516 -13.42 -19.18 5.87
CA ARG A 516 -12.57 -20.23 6.49
C ARG A 516 -13.38 -21.44 6.93
N ILE A 517 -14.59 -21.24 7.46
CA ILE A 517 -15.50 -22.31 7.90
C ILE A 517 -16.05 -23.06 6.69
N ALA A 518 -16.27 -22.40 5.55
CA ALA A 518 -16.67 -23.09 4.32
C ALA A 518 -15.51 -23.82 3.58
N ALA A 519 -14.27 -23.64 4.02
CA ALA A 519 -13.08 -24.20 3.36
C ALA A 519 -12.44 -25.38 4.12
N LEU A 520 -12.97 -25.73 5.29
CA LEU A 520 -12.52 -26.86 6.09
C LEU A 520 -13.75 -27.58 6.65
N ASP A 521 -13.87 -28.84 6.23
CA ASP A 521 -14.85 -29.86 6.66
C ASP A 521 -16.09 -30.05 5.76
N PRO A 522 -16.15 -31.14 4.96
CA PRO A 522 -17.34 -31.55 4.22
C PRO A 522 -18.41 -32.29 5.03
N ASP A 523 -18.23 -32.56 6.34
CA ASP A 523 -19.13 -33.42 7.12
C ASP A 523 -19.86 -32.74 8.31
N ASP A 524 -19.84 -31.42 8.46
CA ASP A 524 -20.31 -30.81 9.73
C ASP A 524 -21.83 -30.69 9.93
N GLY A 525 -22.66 -31.40 9.15
CA GLY A 525 -24.04 -31.75 9.53
C GLY A 525 -25.03 -30.62 9.86
N ILE A 526 -24.73 -29.35 9.56
CA ILE A 526 -25.63 -28.22 9.84
C ILE A 526 -26.62 -28.05 8.67
N PRO A 527 -27.94 -28.21 8.89
CA PRO A 527 -28.93 -27.83 7.88
C PRO A 527 -29.06 -26.29 7.86
N LEU A 528 -28.90 -25.69 6.68
CA LEU A 528 -29.25 -24.29 6.38
C LEU A 528 -30.26 -24.24 5.23
#